data_AF-A0A3E5EET9-F1
#
_entry.id   AF-A0A3E5EET9-F1
#
_cell.length_a   1.000
_cell.length_b   1.000
_cell.length_c   1.000
_cell.angle_alpha   90.00
_cell.angle_beta   90.00
_cell.angle_gamma   90.00
#
_symmetry.space_group_name_H-M   'P 1'
#
loop_
_entity.id
_entity.type
_entity.pdbx_description
1 polymer ?
#
loop_
_entity_poly.entity_id
_entity_poly.type
_entity_poly.pdbx_seq_one_letter_code
_entity_poly.pdbx_strand_id
1 'polypeptide(L)'
;MLLGVLLTGTLLTGCGKNKATEAASESAQTEKEGTGEKTADSAEDDQKKTDETADTKTDKKAEKGTDAEKTGEDDSETEENREKIAVLLPDEQNWTRDAKELEVQFEEDGYDPILLYADNDSSKQVSQIQQMAAEEVSAMVIAPVDPYGLADVLADVKDAEIEIPVISYDDLIMNTDGIKYYVTFGGRQVGQMIAKQIIDSEELDKVQEAKESKTIEFFMGSLDDTQALFLYNGVMETLQPYIDDGTLICKSGKTSFDDTGILRWSSEIAKTRMTDILTEYYPDGAVPDIICTGFDDAAMGTEEALEEAGFVPGTENWPLISGAGCNEEGVRRIAEGKQTFSIFMDQRELADQCEEMVNIYLHGEDDPEVNDYEQYDNGIKIIASYLCEPQLIDSENYEILIDNGYYTEDEVKPLATPTPTEEPVTPTPTDAAGPTETVTPSPTETAESTETVTPTPEQKDEKKATPTPKPKVTLKKSEKSKN
;
A
#
# COMPACT_ATOMS: atom_id res chain seq x y z
N MET A 1 -71.79 6.21 22.97
CA MET A 1 -71.14 5.94 21.68
C MET A 1 -69.76 6.61 21.78
N LEU A 2 -68.67 5.97 22.22
CA LEU A 2 -68.11 4.67 21.85
C LEU A 2 -67.81 4.62 20.35
N LEU A 3 -66.60 5.06 19.95
CA LEU A 3 -65.66 4.24 19.19
C LEU A 3 -64.28 4.91 19.19
N GLY A 4 -63.30 4.26 19.81
CA GLY A 4 -61.88 4.47 19.55
C GLY A 4 -61.41 3.46 18.51
N VAL A 5 -60.29 3.75 17.86
CA VAL A 5 -59.49 2.77 17.11
C VAL A 5 -58.02 2.99 17.44
N LEU A 6 -57.46 2.00 18.15
CA LEU A 6 -56.04 1.66 18.22
C LEU A 6 -55.55 1.19 16.84
N LEU A 7 -54.32 1.54 16.48
CA LEU A 7 -53.41 0.72 15.68
C LEU A 7 -51.98 1.03 16.15
N THR A 8 -51.46 0.29 17.13
CA THR A 8 -50.59 -0.89 16.99
C THR A 8 -49.28 -0.59 16.29
N GLY A 9 -48.24 -0.37 17.10
CA GLY A 9 -46.85 -0.49 16.69
C GLY A 9 -46.50 -1.96 16.46
N THR A 10 -45.80 -2.22 15.37
CA THR A 10 -45.11 -3.47 15.10
C THR A 10 -43.61 -3.22 15.20
N LEU A 11 -43.04 -3.71 16.30
CA LEU A 11 -41.63 -4.07 16.39
C LEU A 11 -41.39 -5.26 15.47
N LEU A 12 -40.46 -5.11 14.52
CA LEU A 12 -39.75 -6.24 13.94
C LEU A 12 -38.25 -5.93 14.05
N THR A 13 -37.68 -6.51 15.11
CA THR A 13 -36.27 -6.87 15.26
C THR A 13 -35.84 -7.84 14.17
N GLY A 14 -34.66 -7.59 13.61
CA GLY A 14 -33.85 -8.52 12.79
C GLY A 14 -32.64 -7.76 12.25
N CYS A 15 -31.62 -7.50 13.07
CA CYS A 15 -30.37 -8.28 13.16
C CYS A 15 -29.49 -8.19 11.91
N GLY A 16 -28.57 -7.22 11.95
CA GLY A 16 -27.32 -7.16 11.21
C GLY A 16 -26.40 -6.21 11.99
N LYS A 17 -25.93 -6.64 13.17
CA LYS A 17 -24.99 -5.87 14.00
C LYS A 17 -23.59 -6.13 13.48
N ASN A 18 -23.04 -5.23 12.68
CA ASN A 18 -21.60 -5.16 12.45
C ASN A 18 -21.02 -4.20 13.48
N LYS A 19 -20.16 -4.72 14.37
CA LYS A 19 -19.51 -3.98 15.46
C LYS A 19 -18.37 -3.05 15.00
N ALA A 20 -18.09 -3.01 13.69
CA ALA A 20 -17.01 -2.19 13.15
C ALA A 20 -17.40 -0.71 12.93
N THR A 21 -18.70 -0.41 12.79
CA THR A 21 -19.16 0.95 12.41
C THR A 21 -19.35 1.88 13.61
N GLU A 22 -19.52 1.36 14.83
CA GLU A 22 -19.66 2.21 16.03
C GLU A 22 -18.33 2.79 16.54
N ALA A 23 -17.19 2.11 16.28
CA ALA A 23 -15.87 2.54 16.73
C ALA A 23 -15.39 3.85 16.06
N ALA A 24 -15.81 4.13 14.82
CA ALA A 24 -15.45 5.36 14.11
C ALA A 24 -16.22 6.61 14.58
N SER A 25 -17.32 6.43 15.33
CA SER A 25 -18.20 7.54 15.74
C SER A 25 -17.95 8.08 17.16
N GLU A 26 -17.26 7.33 18.02
CA GLU A 26 -17.00 7.75 19.40
C GLU A 26 -15.74 8.61 19.58
N SER A 27 -14.83 8.63 18.61
CA SER A 27 -13.60 9.45 18.66
C SER A 27 -13.83 10.95 18.45
N ALA A 28 -15.03 11.36 17.98
CA ALA A 28 -15.34 12.76 17.68
C ALA A 28 -15.99 13.55 18.84
N GLN A 29 -16.11 12.98 20.05
CA GLN A 29 -16.87 13.62 21.16
C GLN A 29 -16.16 13.84 22.49
N THR A 30 -14.82 13.83 22.56
CA THR A 30 -14.10 14.20 23.79
C THR A 30 -13.12 15.38 23.63
N GLU A 31 -13.57 16.45 22.97
CA GLU A 31 -13.02 17.77 23.23
C GLU A 31 -13.95 18.56 24.15
N LYS A 32 -13.68 18.51 25.46
CA LYS A 32 -13.78 19.69 26.36
C LYS A 32 -13.35 19.38 27.80
N GLU A 33 -12.50 20.28 28.28
CA GLU A 33 -12.17 20.64 29.67
C GLU A 33 -11.02 19.88 30.36
N GLY A 34 -9.95 20.63 30.66
CA GLY A 34 -8.86 20.18 31.53
C GLY A 34 -7.75 21.22 31.76
N THR A 35 -8.06 22.39 32.33
CA THR A 35 -7.07 23.40 32.77
C THR A 35 -6.68 23.21 34.25
N GLY A 36 -5.36 23.15 34.54
CA GLY A 36 -4.69 23.45 35.84
C GLY A 36 -4.83 22.40 36.96
N GLU A 37 -3.89 22.16 37.89
CA GLU A 37 -2.77 22.93 38.44
C GLU A 37 -1.80 21.99 39.22
N LYS A 38 -0.54 22.43 39.38
CA LYS A 38 0.57 21.84 40.17
C LYS A 38 0.25 21.69 41.68
N THR A 39 0.99 20.85 42.41
CA THR A 39 2.16 21.20 43.29
C THR A 39 2.50 20.08 44.31
N ALA A 40 3.81 19.82 44.51
CA ALA A 40 4.52 19.46 45.78
C ALA A 40 4.21 18.10 46.46
N ASP A 41 5.10 17.38 47.15
CA ASP A 41 6.51 17.55 47.58
C ASP A 41 6.94 16.21 48.24
N SER A 42 8.25 15.92 48.24
CA SER A 42 9.04 15.43 49.40
C SER A 42 10.13 14.42 49.05
N ALA A 43 11.32 14.82 49.51
CA ALA A 43 12.63 14.21 49.41
C ALA A 43 12.94 13.17 50.51
N GLU A 44 14.07 12.47 50.33
CA GLU A 44 15.12 12.02 51.28
C GLU A 44 15.75 10.73 50.69
N ASP A 45 17.05 10.44 50.72
CA ASP A 45 18.14 10.88 51.59
C ASP A 45 19.49 10.65 50.87
N ASP A 46 20.50 11.42 51.25
CA ASP A 46 21.83 11.49 50.65
C ASP A 46 22.87 11.23 51.76
N GLN A 47 23.68 10.18 51.67
CA GLN A 47 24.85 10.03 52.55
C GLN A 47 26.09 9.44 51.87
N LYS A 48 26.95 10.39 51.52
CA LYS A 48 28.38 10.33 51.20
C LYS A 48 29.23 9.55 52.21
N LYS A 49 30.14 8.71 51.70
CA LYS A 49 31.46 8.47 52.32
C LYS A 49 32.56 8.31 51.28
N THR A 50 33.58 9.13 51.45
CA THR A 50 34.88 9.16 50.77
C THR A 50 35.85 8.15 51.39
N ASP A 51 36.75 7.57 50.58
CA ASP A 51 38.17 7.49 50.94
C ASP A 51 39.06 7.35 49.68
N GLU A 52 40.14 8.13 49.68
CA GLU A 52 41.19 8.20 48.68
C GLU A 52 42.18 7.03 48.81
N THR A 53 42.84 6.63 47.71
CA THR A 53 44.25 6.24 47.80
C THR A 53 45.01 6.46 46.49
N ALA A 54 46.26 6.92 46.66
CA ALA A 54 47.23 7.46 45.73
C ALA A 54 47.77 6.52 44.62
N ASP A 55 47.84 7.09 43.41
CA ASP A 55 49.05 7.40 42.60
C ASP A 55 50.30 6.50 42.73
N THR A 56 50.72 5.86 41.62
CA THR A 56 52.15 5.80 41.22
C THR A 56 52.31 5.51 39.71
N LYS A 57 52.98 6.44 39.01
CA LYS A 57 53.51 6.32 37.64
C LYS A 57 54.64 5.29 37.52
N THR A 58 54.74 4.60 36.38
CA THR A 58 56.05 4.33 35.75
C THR A 58 55.96 4.25 34.22
N ASP A 59 56.68 5.14 33.54
CA ASP A 59 56.94 5.11 32.10
C ASP A 59 57.91 3.99 31.70
N LYS A 60 57.72 3.38 30.51
CA LYS A 60 58.83 2.88 29.70
C LYS A 60 58.53 2.86 28.20
N LYS A 61 59.26 3.72 27.51
CA LYS A 61 59.47 3.90 26.07
C LYS A 61 60.06 2.64 25.39
N ALA A 62 59.61 2.33 24.18
CA ALA A 62 60.38 1.57 23.19
C ALA A 62 60.06 2.04 21.75
N GLU A 63 61.12 2.29 20.98
CA GLU A 63 61.14 2.68 19.56
C GLU A 63 61.03 1.47 18.61
N LYS A 64 60.42 1.70 17.44
CA LYS A 64 60.71 1.20 16.07
C LYS A 64 59.38 1.23 15.31
N GLY A 65 59.28 1.56 14.04
CA GLY A 65 60.23 1.53 12.94
C GLY A 65 59.36 1.16 11.73
N THR A 66 59.42 1.97 10.69
CA THR A 66 58.75 1.77 9.40
C THR A 66 59.15 0.41 8.81
N ASP A 67 58.18 -0.44 8.50
CA ASP A 67 58.23 -1.25 7.29
C ASP A 67 56.82 -1.64 6.85
N ALA A 68 56.61 -1.59 5.55
CA ALA A 68 55.35 -1.91 4.89
C ALA A 68 55.24 -3.43 4.79
N GLU A 69 54.14 -4.00 5.29
CA GLU A 69 53.74 -5.35 4.93
C GLU A 69 52.23 -5.42 4.74
N LYS A 70 51.88 -6.09 3.65
CA LYS A 70 50.59 -6.18 3.01
C LYS A 70 49.76 -7.22 3.78
N THR A 71 48.84 -6.78 4.62
CA THR A 71 47.84 -7.67 5.24
C THR A 71 46.56 -7.55 4.43
N GLY A 72 46.19 -8.64 3.76
CA GLY A 72 44.82 -8.83 3.29
C GLY A 72 43.92 -8.82 4.52
N GLU A 73 42.97 -7.92 4.52
CA GLU A 73 41.96 -7.81 5.55
C GLU A 73 41.00 -8.99 5.42
N ASP A 74 40.72 -9.56 6.56
CA ASP A 74 40.00 -10.78 6.82
C ASP A 74 38.51 -10.43 6.95
N ASP A 75 37.76 -10.58 5.87
CA ASP A 75 36.29 -10.39 5.86
C ASP A 75 35.54 -11.51 6.61
N SER A 76 36.24 -12.44 7.29
CA SER A 76 35.61 -13.62 7.91
C SER A 76 35.35 -13.53 9.42
N GLU A 77 35.85 -12.50 10.12
CA GLU A 77 35.61 -12.33 11.58
C GLU A 77 34.44 -11.37 11.91
N THR A 78 33.82 -10.68 10.94
CA THR A 78 32.73 -9.71 11.17
C THR A 78 31.31 -10.29 11.13
N GLU A 79 31.10 -11.52 10.65
CA GLU A 79 29.74 -12.10 10.60
C GLU A 79 29.25 -12.67 11.94
N GLU A 80 30.12 -13.08 12.87
CA GLU A 80 29.70 -13.85 14.06
C GLU A 80 29.05 -13.04 15.20
N ASN A 81 28.87 -11.72 15.08
CA ASN A 81 28.42 -10.89 16.21
C ASN A 81 27.45 -9.74 15.85
N ARG A 82 26.75 -9.83 14.71
CA ARG A 82 25.71 -8.87 14.34
C ARG A 82 24.44 -9.10 15.18
N GLU A 83 23.79 -8.02 15.57
CA GLU A 83 22.50 -8.08 16.27
C GLU A 83 21.42 -8.60 15.32
N LYS A 84 20.64 -9.56 15.81
CA LYS A 84 19.64 -10.25 15.00
C LYS A 84 18.31 -9.51 15.05
N ILE A 85 17.75 -9.19 13.89
CA ILE A 85 16.44 -8.56 13.78
C ILE A 85 15.49 -9.54 13.09
N ALA A 86 14.47 -10.00 13.79
CA ALA A 86 13.49 -10.89 13.18
C ALA A 86 12.46 -10.11 12.38
N VAL A 87 12.28 -10.44 11.12
CA VAL A 87 11.26 -9.85 10.24
C VAL A 87 10.25 -10.95 9.88
N LEU A 88 9.04 -10.83 10.41
CA LEU A 88 8.00 -11.84 10.32
C LEU A 88 6.86 -11.36 9.41
N LEU A 89 6.74 -11.98 8.24
CA LEU A 89 5.83 -11.58 7.17
C LEU A 89 4.79 -12.66 6.86
N PRO A 90 3.59 -12.30 6.36
CA PRO A 90 2.55 -13.27 6.04
C PRO A 90 2.93 -14.32 5.01
N ASP A 91 3.45 -13.90 3.85
CA ASP A 91 3.88 -14.80 2.77
C ASP A 91 4.95 -14.14 1.89
N GLU A 92 5.75 -14.97 1.20
CA GLU A 92 6.84 -14.47 0.37
C GLU A 92 6.32 -13.75 -0.88
N GLN A 93 5.25 -14.24 -1.51
CA GLN A 93 4.82 -13.75 -2.82
C GLN A 93 4.35 -12.29 -2.78
N ASN A 94 3.54 -11.92 -1.78
CA ASN A 94 2.98 -10.57 -1.66
C ASN A 94 3.95 -9.60 -0.97
N TRP A 95 4.85 -10.10 -0.13
CA TRP A 95 5.78 -9.29 0.67
C TRP A 95 7.22 -9.34 0.18
N THR A 96 7.51 -9.91 -0.99
CA THR A 96 8.88 -10.03 -1.54
C THR A 96 9.59 -8.68 -1.58
N ARG A 97 8.86 -7.61 -1.94
CA ARG A 97 9.42 -6.27 -2.05
C ARG A 97 9.82 -5.72 -0.69
N ASP A 98 8.87 -5.68 0.24
CA ASP A 98 9.11 -5.25 1.62
C ASP A 98 10.23 -6.04 2.29
N ALA A 99 10.23 -7.37 2.14
CA ALA A 99 11.26 -8.22 2.71
C ALA A 99 12.66 -7.86 2.19
N LYS A 100 12.79 -7.59 0.89
CA LYS A 100 14.06 -7.21 0.27
C LYS A 100 14.51 -5.82 0.72
N GLU A 101 13.62 -4.84 0.79
CA GLU A 101 14.00 -3.50 1.23
C GLU A 101 14.36 -3.51 2.72
N LEU A 102 13.61 -4.21 3.58
CA LEU A 102 13.96 -4.40 4.99
C LEU A 102 15.30 -5.12 5.16
N GLU A 103 15.56 -6.19 4.40
CA GLU A 103 16.84 -6.91 4.41
C GLU A 103 17.99 -5.95 4.06
N VAL A 104 17.86 -5.19 2.98
CA VAL A 104 18.89 -4.21 2.55
C VAL A 104 19.13 -3.17 3.63
N GLN A 105 18.07 -2.55 4.17
CA GLN A 105 18.21 -1.48 5.17
C GLN A 105 18.88 -1.99 6.45
N PHE A 106 18.44 -3.14 6.98
CA PHE A 106 19.05 -3.73 8.16
C PHE A 106 20.51 -4.18 7.92
N GLU A 107 20.82 -4.77 6.76
CA GLU A 107 22.20 -5.17 6.45
C GLU A 107 23.14 -3.96 6.29
N GLU A 108 22.67 -2.86 5.69
CA GLU A 108 23.47 -1.64 5.51
C GLU A 108 23.84 -0.98 6.86
N ASP A 109 22.97 -1.08 7.87
CA ASP A 109 23.21 -0.60 9.23
C ASP A 109 23.89 -1.64 10.16
N GLY A 110 24.25 -2.80 9.61
CA GLY A 110 25.12 -3.78 10.28
C GLY A 110 24.38 -4.82 11.13
N TYR A 111 23.08 -4.95 10.96
CA TYR A 111 22.26 -6.00 11.57
C TYR A 111 22.31 -7.32 10.77
N ASP A 112 21.82 -8.38 11.40
CA ASP A 112 21.58 -9.70 10.80
C ASP A 112 20.06 -9.94 10.70
N PRO A 113 19.40 -9.54 9.60
CA PRO A 113 17.96 -9.73 9.45
C PRO A 113 17.61 -11.22 9.25
N ILE A 114 16.64 -11.71 10.02
CA ILE A 114 16.08 -13.06 9.90
C ILE A 114 14.69 -12.95 9.29
N LEU A 115 14.60 -13.13 7.97
CA LEU A 115 13.32 -13.12 7.25
C LEU A 115 12.56 -14.44 7.46
N LEU A 116 11.32 -14.34 7.95
CA LEU A 116 10.44 -15.47 8.22
C LEU A 116 9.08 -15.24 7.54
N TYR A 117 8.65 -16.21 6.75
CA TYR A 117 7.33 -16.18 6.09
C TYR A 117 6.39 -17.21 6.71
N ALA A 118 5.17 -16.79 7.03
CA ALA A 118 4.18 -17.61 7.69
C ALA A 118 3.29 -18.43 6.73
N ASP A 119 3.47 -18.30 5.42
CA ASP A 119 2.62 -18.92 4.38
C ASP A 119 1.11 -18.66 4.59
N ASN A 120 0.76 -17.46 5.06
CA ASN A 120 -0.60 -17.10 5.48
C ASN A 120 -1.20 -18.02 6.56
N ASP A 121 -0.36 -18.68 7.37
CA ASP A 121 -0.75 -19.50 8.52
C ASP A 121 -0.45 -18.77 9.85
N SER A 122 -1.50 -18.27 10.51
CA SER A 122 -1.37 -17.56 11.79
C SER A 122 -0.74 -18.41 12.89
N SER A 123 -0.96 -19.73 12.90
CA SER A 123 -0.36 -20.63 13.90
C SER A 123 1.14 -20.81 13.66
N LYS A 124 1.57 -20.82 12.39
CA LYS A 124 2.98 -20.80 12.01
C LYS A 124 3.63 -19.48 12.45
N GLN A 125 2.98 -18.34 12.23
CA GLN A 125 3.51 -17.04 12.66
C GLN A 125 3.69 -16.97 14.18
N VAL A 126 2.71 -17.46 14.97
CA VAL A 126 2.85 -17.57 16.43
C VAL A 126 4.07 -18.42 16.82
N SER A 127 4.30 -19.55 16.13
CA SER A 127 5.44 -20.42 16.41
C SER A 127 6.78 -19.74 16.06
N GLN A 128 6.82 -18.95 14.99
CA GLN A 128 7.98 -18.16 14.58
C GLN A 128 8.31 -17.08 15.62
N ILE A 129 7.30 -16.36 16.14
CA ILE A 129 7.49 -15.37 17.22
C ILE A 129 8.09 -16.05 18.46
N GLN A 130 7.53 -17.19 18.88
CA GLN A 130 8.06 -17.95 20.02
C GLN A 130 9.51 -18.39 19.82
N GLN A 131 9.86 -18.83 18.61
CA GLN A 131 11.22 -19.20 18.28
C GLN A 131 12.17 -18.01 18.38
N MET A 132 11.82 -16.88 17.77
CA MET A 132 12.66 -15.67 17.78
C MET A 132 12.82 -15.10 19.19
N ALA A 133 11.77 -15.18 20.02
CA ALA A 133 11.85 -14.82 21.42
C ALA A 133 12.82 -15.73 22.20
N ALA A 134 12.76 -17.05 21.96
CA ALA A 134 13.66 -18.02 22.59
C ALA A 134 15.11 -17.92 22.11
N GLU A 135 15.32 -17.41 20.89
CA GLU A 135 16.64 -17.08 20.33
C GLU A 135 17.16 -15.72 20.78
N GLU A 136 16.37 -14.96 21.57
CA GLU A 136 16.75 -13.67 22.14
C GLU A 136 17.19 -12.66 21.06
N VAL A 137 16.43 -12.56 19.96
CA VAL A 137 16.67 -11.55 18.92
C VAL A 137 16.57 -10.13 19.50
N SER A 138 17.31 -9.18 18.92
CA SER A 138 17.36 -7.80 19.41
C SER A 138 16.05 -7.05 19.17
N ALA A 139 15.31 -7.34 18.09
CA ALA A 139 13.99 -6.76 17.83
C ALA A 139 13.14 -7.67 16.93
N MET A 140 11.84 -7.42 16.90
CA MET A 140 10.90 -8.04 15.96
C MET A 140 10.14 -6.98 15.15
N VAL A 141 10.17 -7.12 13.83
CA VAL A 141 9.32 -6.39 12.88
C VAL A 141 8.26 -7.37 12.38
N ILE A 142 6.99 -7.07 12.59
CA ILE A 142 5.90 -8.02 12.33
C ILE A 142 4.80 -7.38 11.47
N ALA A 143 4.58 -7.96 10.29
CA ALA A 143 3.32 -7.80 9.56
C ALA A 143 2.41 -9.00 9.89
N PRO A 144 1.30 -8.83 10.61
CA PRO A 144 0.48 -9.94 11.08
C PRO A 144 -0.28 -10.65 9.95
N VAL A 145 -0.30 -11.99 9.96
CA VAL A 145 -1.24 -12.79 9.13
C VAL A 145 -2.68 -12.56 9.58
N ASP A 146 -2.91 -12.55 10.90
CA ASP A 146 -4.18 -12.21 11.52
C ASP A 146 -3.90 -11.12 12.55
N PRO A 147 -4.34 -9.86 12.31
CA PRO A 147 -4.15 -8.75 13.23
C PRO A 147 -4.62 -9.03 14.66
N TYR A 148 -5.59 -9.94 14.86
CA TYR A 148 -6.13 -10.28 16.18
C TYR A 148 -5.53 -11.57 16.78
N GLY A 149 -4.68 -12.27 16.02
CA GLY A 149 -4.19 -13.61 16.35
C GLY A 149 -2.93 -13.66 17.22
N LEU A 150 -2.28 -12.52 17.49
CA LEU A 150 -0.96 -12.46 18.13
C LEU A 150 -0.97 -12.02 19.60
N ALA A 151 -2.14 -11.72 20.17
CA ALA A 151 -2.23 -11.13 21.51
C ALA A 151 -1.55 -11.96 22.62
N ASP A 152 -1.86 -13.27 22.69
CA ASP A 152 -1.32 -14.15 23.73
C ASP A 152 0.21 -14.33 23.61
N VAL A 153 0.72 -14.55 22.39
CA VAL A 153 2.16 -14.75 22.19
C VAL A 153 2.97 -13.48 22.44
N LEU A 154 2.43 -12.30 22.11
CA LEU A 154 3.11 -11.03 22.39
C LEU A 154 3.06 -10.65 23.87
N ALA A 155 2.06 -11.11 24.62
CA ALA A 155 2.09 -11.02 26.08
C ALA A 155 3.24 -11.85 26.66
N ASP A 156 3.46 -13.07 26.17
CA ASP A 156 4.59 -13.92 26.58
C ASP A 156 5.95 -13.27 26.23
N VAL A 157 6.08 -12.66 25.05
CA VAL A 157 7.30 -11.91 24.64
C VAL A 157 7.57 -10.74 25.57
N LYS A 158 6.53 -9.96 25.88
CA LYS A 158 6.64 -8.78 26.75
C LYS A 158 6.98 -9.13 28.21
N ASP A 159 6.46 -10.26 28.71
CA ASP A 159 6.69 -10.71 30.08
C ASP A 159 8.03 -11.48 30.26
N ALA A 160 8.81 -11.65 29.19
CA ALA A 160 10.13 -12.28 29.22
C ALA A 160 11.15 -11.42 30.01
N GLU A 161 12.22 -12.06 30.51
CA GLU A 161 13.28 -11.36 31.24
C GLU A 161 14.08 -10.40 30.34
N ILE A 162 14.15 -10.70 29.05
CA ILE A 162 14.81 -9.89 28.03
C ILE A 162 13.72 -9.14 27.27
N GLU A 163 13.84 -7.81 27.25
CA GLU A 163 12.92 -6.96 26.52
C GLU A 163 13.25 -7.00 25.03
N ILE A 164 12.31 -7.51 24.23
CA ILE A 164 12.40 -7.50 22.77
C ILE A 164 11.37 -6.48 22.25
N PRO A 165 11.77 -5.33 21.68
CA PRO A 165 10.85 -4.41 21.04
C PRO A 165 10.16 -5.08 19.85
N VAL A 166 8.85 -4.86 19.77
CA VAL A 166 8.03 -5.31 18.64
C VAL A 166 7.49 -4.08 17.92
N ILE A 167 7.81 -3.96 16.64
CA ILE A 167 7.29 -2.96 15.72
C ILE A 167 6.24 -3.65 14.83
N SER A 168 5.04 -3.10 14.82
CA SER A 168 3.99 -3.50 13.87
C SER A 168 4.33 -2.85 12.52
N TYR A 169 4.38 -3.65 11.45
CA TYR A 169 4.79 -3.19 10.12
C TYR A 169 3.62 -3.28 9.14
N ASP A 170 3.27 -2.14 8.56
CA ASP A 170 2.17 -1.85 7.63
C ASP A 170 0.75 -2.15 8.15
N ASP A 171 0.53 -3.32 8.74
CA ASP A 171 -0.71 -3.72 9.40
C ASP A 171 -0.59 -3.64 10.92
N LEU A 172 -1.60 -3.03 11.56
CA LEU A 172 -1.63 -2.85 13.01
C LEU A 172 -2.02 -4.14 13.74
N ILE A 173 -1.17 -4.60 14.66
CA ILE A 173 -1.48 -5.72 15.55
C ILE A 173 -2.44 -5.26 16.65
N MET A 174 -3.57 -5.96 16.74
CA MET A 174 -4.70 -5.61 17.58
C MET A 174 -4.69 -6.36 18.91
N ASN A 175 -5.46 -5.85 19.87
CA ASN A 175 -5.76 -6.45 21.17
C ASN A 175 -4.54 -6.80 22.04
N THR A 176 -3.44 -6.06 21.92
CA THR A 176 -2.20 -6.30 22.69
C THR A 176 -1.55 -4.99 23.15
N ASP A 177 -0.87 -4.99 24.29
CA ASP A 177 0.04 -3.91 24.66
C ASP A 177 1.52 -4.23 24.41
N GLY A 178 1.79 -5.40 23.80
CA GLY A 178 3.12 -5.95 23.48
C GLY A 178 3.83 -5.30 22.29
N ILE A 179 3.19 -4.36 21.59
CA ILE A 179 3.83 -3.56 20.54
C ILE A 179 4.29 -2.20 21.05
N LYS A 180 5.44 -1.74 20.54
CA LYS A 180 6.07 -0.47 20.90
C LYS A 180 5.66 0.64 19.94
N TYR A 181 5.86 0.41 18.65
CA TYR A 181 5.58 1.36 17.57
C TYR A 181 4.84 0.68 16.43
N TYR A 182 4.24 1.51 15.58
CA TYR A 182 3.61 1.11 14.34
C TYR A 182 4.12 2.01 13.21
N VAL A 183 4.45 1.42 12.07
CA VAL A 183 4.87 2.13 10.88
C VAL A 183 4.03 1.69 9.69
N THR A 184 3.48 2.63 8.93
CA THR A 184 2.59 2.38 7.78
C THR A 184 2.54 3.60 6.87
N PHE A 185 1.85 3.51 5.73
CA PHE A 185 1.36 4.69 4.98
C PHE A 185 -0.01 5.19 5.47
N GLY A 186 -0.77 4.31 6.12
CA GLY A 186 -2.11 4.56 6.61
C GLY A 186 -3.16 4.59 5.50
N GLY A 187 -3.93 3.50 5.37
CA GLY A 187 -4.98 3.39 4.34
C GLY A 187 -5.97 4.56 4.36
N ARG A 188 -6.36 5.05 5.53
CA ARG A 188 -7.27 6.21 5.67
C ARG A 188 -6.67 7.49 5.07
N GLN A 189 -5.38 7.75 5.28
CA GLN A 189 -4.67 8.88 4.68
C GLN A 189 -4.65 8.76 3.15
N VAL A 190 -4.34 7.58 2.63
CA VAL A 190 -4.40 7.29 1.18
C VAL A 190 -5.80 7.57 0.61
N GLY A 191 -6.85 7.10 1.29
CA GLY A 191 -8.24 7.34 0.88
C GLY A 191 -8.62 8.82 0.86
N GLN A 192 -8.18 9.58 1.86
CA GLN A 192 -8.38 11.04 1.91
C GLN A 192 -7.63 11.75 0.78
N MET A 193 -6.42 11.30 0.44
CA MET A 193 -5.66 11.84 -0.70
C MET A 193 -6.36 11.59 -2.03
N ILE A 194 -6.88 10.39 -2.27
CA ILE A 194 -7.67 10.06 -3.48
C ILE A 194 -8.87 11.00 -3.59
N ALA A 195 -9.66 11.11 -2.51
CA ALA A 195 -10.86 11.94 -2.50
C ALA A 195 -10.55 13.43 -2.70
N LYS A 196 -9.50 13.94 -2.06
CA LYS A 196 -9.04 15.31 -2.24
C LYS A 196 -8.64 15.58 -3.70
N GLN A 197 -7.92 14.65 -4.32
CA GLN A 197 -7.52 14.81 -5.71
C GLN A 197 -8.73 14.80 -6.65
N ILE A 198 -9.77 14.00 -6.37
CA ILE A 198 -11.05 14.05 -7.09
C ILE A 198 -11.73 15.42 -6.93
N ILE A 199 -11.80 15.95 -5.71
CA ILE A 199 -12.37 17.27 -5.43
C ILE A 199 -11.66 18.36 -6.25
N ASP A 200 -10.33 18.34 -6.23
CA ASP A 200 -9.50 19.34 -6.90
C ASP A 200 -9.60 19.21 -8.43
N SER A 201 -9.54 17.99 -8.97
CA SER A 201 -9.55 17.73 -10.43
C SER A 201 -10.90 18.04 -11.08
N GLU A 202 -12.01 17.70 -10.41
CA GLU A 202 -13.37 17.94 -10.91
C GLU A 202 -13.95 19.29 -10.43
N GLU A 203 -13.15 20.08 -9.71
CA GLU A 203 -13.52 21.36 -9.14
C GLU A 203 -14.85 21.30 -8.36
N LEU A 204 -15.03 20.27 -7.52
CA LEU A 204 -16.34 19.94 -6.93
C LEU A 204 -16.94 21.07 -6.09
N ASP A 205 -16.12 21.92 -5.47
CA ASP A 205 -16.59 23.14 -4.79
C ASP A 205 -17.35 24.08 -5.75
N LYS A 206 -16.86 24.25 -6.99
CA LYS A 206 -17.52 25.08 -8.00
C LYS A 206 -18.79 24.42 -8.52
N VAL A 207 -18.77 23.10 -8.70
CA VAL A 207 -19.96 22.31 -9.09
C VAL A 207 -21.05 22.48 -8.03
N GLN A 208 -20.69 22.37 -6.74
CA GLN A 208 -21.56 22.59 -5.59
C GLN A 208 -22.12 24.02 -5.57
N GLU A 209 -21.27 25.05 -5.72
CA GLU A 209 -21.69 26.46 -5.77
C GLU A 209 -22.67 26.74 -6.92
N ALA A 210 -22.43 26.12 -8.07
CA ALA A 210 -23.30 26.21 -9.25
C ALA A 210 -24.60 25.40 -9.12
N LYS A 211 -24.70 24.53 -8.11
CA LYS A 211 -25.80 23.56 -7.92
C LYS A 211 -25.94 22.61 -9.10
N GLU A 212 -24.80 22.23 -9.65
CA GLU A 212 -24.68 21.20 -10.68
C GLU A 212 -24.32 19.86 -10.02
N SER A 213 -24.28 18.80 -10.82
CA SER A 213 -23.96 17.46 -10.33
C SER A 213 -23.01 16.75 -11.26
N LYS A 214 -22.13 15.93 -10.69
CA LYS A 214 -21.23 14.99 -11.35
C LYS A 214 -21.57 13.57 -10.91
N THR A 215 -21.33 12.60 -11.79
CA THR A 215 -21.60 11.19 -11.54
C THR A 215 -20.34 10.45 -11.14
N ILE A 216 -20.44 9.58 -10.13
CA ILE A 216 -19.30 8.84 -9.57
C ILE A 216 -19.66 7.38 -9.31
N GLU A 217 -18.73 6.45 -9.56
CA GLU A 217 -18.86 5.04 -9.19
C GLU A 217 -17.62 4.58 -8.42
N PHE A 218 -17.77 3.62 -7.51
CA PHE A 218 -16.74 3.25 -6.53
C PHE A 218 -16.29 1.79 -6.66
N PHE A 219 -14.97 1.57 -6.68
CA PHE A 219 -14.32 0.27 -6.77
C PHE A 219 -13.20 0.17 -5.73
N MET A 220 -13.54 -0.28 -4.53
CA MET A 220 -12.63 -0.28 -3.38
C MET A 220 -11.87 -1.60 -3.26
N GLY A 221 -10.97 -1.69 -2.29
CA GLY A 221 -10.14 -2.88 -2.05
C GLY A 221 -10.91 -4.11 -1.58
N SER A 222 -10.16 -5.15 -1.22
CA SER A 222 -10.75 -6.44 -0.85
C SER A 222 -11.54 -6.40 0.45
N LEU A 223 -12.66 -7.12 0.50
CA LEU A 223 -13.54 -7.20 1.68
C LEU A 223 -12.94 -7.98 2.86
N ASP A 224 -11.92 -8.80 2.59
CA ASP A 224 -11.15 -9.56 3.58
C ASP A 224 -9.86 -8.85 4.00
N ASP A 225 -9.71 -7.57 3.62
CA ASP A 225 -8.54 -6.75 3.91
C ASP A 225 -8.94 -5.54 4.78
N THR A 226 -8.21 -5.34 5.89
CA THR A 226 -8.51 -4.26 6.84
C THR A 226 -8.06 -2.90 6.32
N GLN A 227 -6.95 -2.83 5.58
CA GLN A 227 -6.44 -1.58 5.00
C GLN A 227 -7.36 -1.09 3.88
N ALA A 228 -7.97 -2.00 3.14
CA ALA A 228 -9.01 -1.66 2.17
C ALA A 228 -10.22 -0.94 2.82
N LEU A 229 -10.63 -1.38 4.01
CA LEU A 229 -11.69 -0.72 4.77
C LEU A 229 -11.26 0.68 5.25
N PHE A 230 -10.03 0.84 5.75
CA PHE A 230 -9.50 2.14 6.14
C PHE A 230 -9.42 3.12 4.96
N LEU A 231 -8.96 2.65 3.79
CA LEU A 231 -8.95 3.43 2.56
C LEU A 231 -10.35 3.89 2.16
N TYR A 232 -11.32 2.96 2.12
CA TYR A 232 -12.71 3.31 1.85
C TYR A 232 -13.24 4.37 2.83
N ASN A 233 -12.96 4.23 4.12
CA ASN A 233 -13.39 5.21 5.13
C ASN A 233 -12.79 6.59 4.85
N GLY A 234 -11.50 6.67 4.52
CA GLY A 234 -10.84 7.93 4.16
C GLY A 234 -11.46 8.60 2.93
N VAL A 235 -11.79 7.81 1.90
CA VAL A 235 -12.51 8.30 0.70
C VAL A 235 -13.87 8.86 1.09
N MET A 236 -14.66 8.07 1.81
CA MET A 236 -16.04 8.44 2.13
C MET A 236 -16.10 9.61 3.10
N GLU A 237 -15.27 9.68 4.15
CA GLU A 237 -15.21 10.84 5.05
C GLU A 237 -15.01 12.17 4.33
N THR A 238 -14.26 12.14 3.23
CA THR A 238 -13.91 13.31 2.44
C THR A 238 -14.98 13.64 1.38
N LEU A 239 -15.54 12.63 0.70
CA LEU A 239 -16.53 12.82 -0.36
C LEU A 239 -17.99 12.87 0.12
N GLN A 240 -18.30 12.37 1.32
CA GLN A 240 -19.67 12.28 1.84
C GLN A 240 -20.42 13.61 1.80
N PRO A 241 -19.83 14.78 2.15
CA PRO A 241 -20.54 16.06 2.06
C PRO A 241 -21.06 16.39 0.65
N TYR A 242 -20.30 16.04 -0.40
CA TYR A 242 -20.69 16.26 -1.79
C TYR A 242 -21.71 15.21 -2.28
N ILE A 243 -21.68 14.00 -1.71
CA ILE A 243 -22.70 12.98 -1.98
C ILE A 243 -24.04 13.38 -1.33
N ASP A 244 -24.00 13.84 -0.08
CA ASP A 244 -25.18 14.17 0.72
C ASP A 244 -25.98 15.36 0.16
N ASP A 245 -25.31 16.33 -0.45
CA ASP A 245 -25.96 17.50 -1.04
C ASP A 245 -26.31 17.34 -2.53
N GLY A 246 -25.90 16.24 -3.15
CA GLY A 246 -26.17 15.89 -4.54
C GLY A 246 -25.20 16.48 -5.57
N THR A 247 -24.09 17.08 -5.13
CA THR A 247 -22.99 17.50 -6.01
C THR A 247 -22.36 16.27 -6.68
N LEU A 248 -22.20 15.17 -5.95
CA LEU A 248 -21.82 13.86 -6.46
C LEU A 248 -23.02 12.91 -6.43
N ILE A 249 -23.26 12.21 -7.53
CA ILE A 249 -24.35 11.25 -7.67
C ILE A 249 -23.77 9.89 -8.07
N CYS A 250 -23.81 8.93 -7.14
CA CYS A 250 -23.62 7.52 -7.45
C CYS A 250 -24.90 6.95 -8.06
N LYS A 251 -24.93 6.80 -9.40
CA LYS A 251 -26.16 6.37 -10.10
C LYS A 251 -26.53 4.93 -9.76
N SER A 252 -25.55 4.08 -9.55
CA SER A 252 -25.80 2.70 -9.09
C SER A 252 -26.36 2.63 -7.67
N GLY A 253 -26.14 3.68 -6.87
CA GLY A 253 -26.45 3.70 -5.44
C GLY A 253 -25.54 2.82 -4.58
N LYS A 254 -24.49 2.23 -5.17
CA LYS A 254 -23.51 1.39 -4.49
C LYS A 254 -22.45 2.27 -3.85
N THR A 255 -22.63 2.57 -2.57
CA THR A 255 -21.72 3.45 -1.83
C THR A 255 -21.19 2.84 -0.53
N SER A 256 -21.66 1.66 -0.12
CA SER A 256 -21.14 0.98 1.07
C SER A 256 -19.86 0.19 0.76
N PHE A 257 -19.04 -0.11 1.76
CA PHE A 257 -17.86 -0.96 1.56
C PHE A 257 -18.24 -2.33 0.99
N ASP A 258 -19.32 -2.94 1.48
CA ASP A 258 -19.82 -4.23 1.00
C ASP A 258 -20.22 -4.18 -0.50
N ASP A 259 -20.78 -3.06 -0.96
CA ASP A 259 -21.17 -2.90 -2.36
C ASP A 259 -19.98 -2.58 -3.28
N THR A 260 -19.00 -1.84 -2.76
CA THR A 260 -17.91 -1.23 -3.54
C THR A 260 -16.63 -2.06 -3.51
N GLY A 261 -16.44 -2.91 -2.51
CA GLY A 261 -15.26 -3.75 -2.35
C GLY A 261 -15.09 -4.80 -3.45
N ILE A 262 -13.85 -4.98 -3.90
CA ILE A 262 -13.45 -5.89 -4.96
C ILE A 262 -12.63 -7.03 -4.35
N LEU A 263 -13.29 -8.18 -4.17
CA LEU A 263 -12.69 -9.33 -3.49
C LEU A 263 -11.38 -9.77 -4.14
N ARG A 264 -10.36 -9.97 -3.32
CA ARG A 264 -8.99 -10.38 -3.67
C ARG A 264 -8.33 -9.45 -4.68
N TRP A 265 -8.66 -8.16 -4.63
CA TRP A 265 -8.01 -7.14 -5.47
C TRP A 265 -8.08 -7.50 -6.98
N SER A 266 -9.19 -8.14 -7.40
CA SER A 266 -9.30 -8.74 -8.72
C SER A 266 -9.74 -7.75 -9.79
N SER A 267 -8.87 -7.48 -10.76
CA SER A 267 -9.18 -6.69 -11.96
C SER A 267 -10.37 -7.23 -12.75
N GLU A 268 -10.48 -8.55 -12.91
CA GLU A 268 -11.58 -9.21 -13.63
C GLU A 268 -12.94 -9.00 -12.96
N ILE A 269 -12.97 -9.00 -11.61
CA ILE A 269 -14.18 -8.67 -10.86
C ILE A 269 -14.53 -7.19 -11.04
N ALA A 270 -13.53 -6.30 -10.99
CA ALA A 270 -13.73 -4.87 -11.25
C ALA A 270 -14.28 -4.62 -12.66
N LYS A 271 -13.69 -5.26 -13.68
CA LYS A 271 -14.16 -5.20 -15.07
C LYS A 271 -15.60 -5.67 -15.21
N THR A 272 -15.91 -6.86 -14.70
CA THR A 272 -17.29 -7.41 -14.74
C THR A 272 -18.28 -6.44 -14.09
N ARG A 273 -17.94 -5.91 -12.91
CA ARG A 273 -18.78 -4.96 -12.19
C ARG A 273 -18.95 -3.64 -12.95
N MET A 274 -17.90 -3.13 -13.59
CA MET A 274 -18.00 -1.92 -14.42
C MET A 274 -18.89 -2.15 -15.64
N THR A 275 -18.75 -3.29 -16.32
CA THR A 275 -19.64 -3.69 -17.43
C THR A 275 -21.11 -3.74 -17.00
N ASP A 276 -21.40 -4.32 -15.83
CA ASP A 276 -22.75 -4.34 -15.28
C ASP A 276 -23.25 -2.92 -14.96
N ILE A 277 -22.41 -2.08 -14.37
CA ILE A 277 -22.75 -0.69 -14.04
C ILE A 277 -23.08 0.12 -15.30
N LEU A 278 -22.24 0.04 -16.34
CA LEU A 278 -22.46 0.71 -17.61
C LEU A 278 -23.79 0.26 -18.24
N THR A 279 -24.06 -1.05 -18.23
CA THR A 279 -25.26 -1.65 -18.83
C THR A 279 -26.54 -1.23 -18.09
N GLU A 280 -26.52 -1.24 -16.75
CA GLU A 280 -27.72 -1.03 -15.93
C GLU A 280 -28.02 0.45 -15.66
N TYR A 281 -26.99 1.26 -15.42
CA TYR A 281 -27.15 2.62 -14.88
C TYR A 281 -26.71 3.73 -15.84
N TYR A 282 -25.99 3.38 -16.91
CA TYR A 282 -25.59 4.30 -17.97
C TYR A 282 -26.07 3.83 -19.35
N PRO A 283 -27.38 3.52 -19.51
CA PRO A 283 -27.92 3.18 -20.81
C PRO A 283 -27.76 4.36 -21.78
N ASP A 284 -27.75 4.07 -23.08
CA ASP A 284 -27.62 5.06 -24.18
C ASP A 284 -26.20 5.58 -24.46
N GLY A 285 -25.16 4.90 -23.97
CA GLY A 285 -23.76 5.25 -24.25
C GLY A 285 -23.23 6.40 -23.39
N ALA A 286 -23.87 6.65 -22.24
CA ALA A 286 -23.33 7.48 -21.19
C ALA A 286 -22.26 6.72 -20.38
N VAL A 287 -21.51 7.45 -19.57
CA VAL A 287 -20.42 6.96 -18.73
C VAL A 287 -20.38 7.82 -17.46
N PRO A 288 -19.89 7.31 -16.32
CA PRO A 288 -19.63 8.16 -15.15
C PRO A 288 -18.69 9.33 -15.50
N ASP A 289 -18.78 10.43 -14.77
CA ASP A 289 -17.74 11.47 -14.82
C ASP A 289 -16.48 10.98 -14.08
N ILE A 290 -16.67 10.22 -12.99
CA ILE A 290 -15.62 9.77 -12.09
C ILE A 290 -15.76 8.27 -11.83
N ILE A 291 -14.64 7.54 -11.89
CA ILE A 291 -14.50 6.18 -11.39
C ILE A 291 -13.45 6.22 -10.28
N CYS A 292 -13.92 6.19 -9.04
CA CYS A 292 -13.08 6.21 -7.85
C CYS A 292 -12.65 4.78 -7.55
N THR A 293 -11.41 4.43 -7.87
CA THR A 293 -10.81 3.14 -7.51
C THR A 293 -9.82 3.27 -6.36
N GLY A 294 -9.75 2.24 -5.51
CA GLY A 294 -8.82 2.16 -4.39
C GLY A 294 -7.50 1.46 -4.69
N PHE A 295 -7.27 1.01 -5.94
CA PHE A 295 -6.04 0.33 -6.37
C PHE A 295 -5.96 0.24 -7.91
N ASP A 296 -4.74 0.22 -8.45
CA ASP A 296 -4.51 0.32 -9.90
C ASP A 296 -5.11 -0.84 -10.73
N ASP A 297 -5.19 -2.05 -10.18
CA ASP A 297 -5.77 -3.19 -10.93
C ASP A 297 -7.30 -3.09 -11.06
N ALA A 298 -7.98 -2.39 -10.15
CA ALA A 298 -9.38 -2.03 -10.36
C ALA A 298 -9.52 -0.98 -11.45
N ALA A 299 -8.65 0.05 -11.46
CA ALA A 299 -8.60 1.04 -12.53
C ALA A 299 -8.48 0.35 -13.89
N MET A 300 -7.49 -0.53 -14.05
CA MET A 300 -7.32 -1.39 -15.23
C MET A 300 -8.60 -2.09 -15.66
N GLY A 301 -9.25 -2.81 -14.73
CA GLY A 301 -10.47 -3.55 -15.05
C GLY A 301 -11.58 -2.62 -15.54
N THR A 302 -11.72 -1.44 -14.93
CA THR A 302 -12.72 -0.45 -15.37
C THR A 302 -12.39 0.16 -16.73
N GLU A 303 -11.12 0.44 -17.01
CA GLU A 303 -10.65 0.93 -18.32
C GLU A 303 -10.96 -0.08 -19.43
N GLU A 304 -10.65 -1.36 -19.21
CA GLU A 304 -10.96 -2.41 -20.19
C GLU A 304 -12.47 -2.50 -20.48
N ALA A 305 -13.31 -2.39 -19.45
CA ALA A 305 -14.76 -2.37 -19.63
C ALA A 305 -15.23 -1.15 -20.44
N LEU A 306 -14.61 0.01 -20.24
CA LEU A 306 -14.88 1.22 -21.04
C LEU A 306 -14.45 1.05 -22.49
N GLU A 307 -13.25 0.52 -22.74
CA GLU A 307 -12.75 0.27 -24.10
C GLU A 307 -13.63 -0.77 -24.84
N GLU A 308 -14.07 -1.83 -24.15
CA GLU A 308 -15.01 -2.83 -24.70
C GLU A 308 -16.39 -2.24 -25.01
N ALA A 309 -16.82 -1.24 -24.22
CA ALA A 309 -18.03 -0.46 -24.49
C ALA A 309 -17.86 0.59 -25.62
N GLY A 310 -16.63 0.74 -26.15
CA GLY A 310 -16.32 1.62 -27.28
C GLY A 310 -15.91 3.03 -26.90
N PHE A 311 -15.63 3.30 -25.62
CA PHE A 311 -15.04 4.56 -25.19
C PHE A 311 -13.53 4.57 -25.47
N VAL A 312 -12.98 5.76 -25.75
CA VAL A 312 -11.58 5.92 -26.14
C VAL A 312 -10.87 6.80 -25.12
N PRO A 313 -9.72 6.36 -24.56
CA PRO A 313 -8.90 7.17 -23.66
C PRO A 313 -8.59 8.57 -24.20
N GLY A 314 -8.54 9.56 -23.31
CA GLY A 314 -8.22 10.95 -23.64
C GLY A 314 -9.30 11.72 -24.42
N THR A 315 -10.49 11.15 -24.60
CA THR A 315 -11.64 11.88 -25.17
C THR A 315 -12.48 12.55 -24.08
N GLU A 316 -13.37 13.48 -24.44
CA GLU A 316 -14.26 14.15 -23.48
C GLU A 316 -15.19 13.19 -22.71
N ASN A 317 -15.40 11.97 -23.22
CA ASN A 317 -16.21 10.93 -22.58
C ASN A 317 -15.36 9.92 -21.80
N TRP A 318 -14.06 10.18 -21.59
CA TRP A 318 -13.25 9.34 -20.73
C TRP A 318 -13.33 9.87 -19.29
N PRO A 319 -13.74 9.04 -18.31
CA PRO A 319 -13.90 9.49 -16.93
C PRO A 319 -12.56 9.83 -16.30
N LEU A 320 -12.61 10.60 -15.21
CA LEU A 320 -11.51 10.61 -14.25
C LEU A 320 -11.43 9.24 -13.57
N ILE A 321 -10.25 8.62 -13.59
CA ILE A 321 -10.02 7.30 -12.98
C ILE A 321 -8.87 7.43 -11.97
N SER A 322 -9.18 7.24 -10.68
CA SER A 322 -8.17 7.20 -9.62
C SER A 322 -7.57 5.81 -9.47
N GLY A 323 -6.47 5.69 -8.72
CA GLY A 323 -5.90 4.42 -8.28
C GLY A 323 -4.98 4.59 -7.07
N ALA A 324 -4.36 3.49 -6.65
CA ALA A 324 -3.37 3.45 -5.59
C ALA A 324 -2.42 2.26 -5.80
N GLY A 325 -1.16 2.45 -5.42
CA GLY A 325 -0.09 1.47 -5.51
C GLY A 325 1.02 1.87 -6.49
N CYS A 326 0.68 2.57 -7.57
CA CYS A 326 1.58 2.86 -8.68
C CYS A 326 2.34 1.61 -9.15
N ASN A 327 1.59 0.53 -9.42
CA ASN A 327 2.21 -0.66 -10.03
C ASN A 327 2.70 -0.33 -11.45
N GLU A 328 3.62 -1.12 -12.00
CA GLU A 328 4.30 -0.82 -13.27
C GLU A 328 3.30 -0.45 -14.38
N GLU A 329 2.26 -1.26 -14.52
CA GLU A 329 1.24 -1.07 -15.54
C GLU A 329 0.32 0.14 -15.23
N GLY A 330 0.00 0.40 -13.96
CA GLY A 330 -0.71 1.60 -13.53
C GLY A 330 0.04 2.88 -13.89
N VAL A 331 1.35 2.93 -13.64
CA VAL A 331 2.20 4.07 -14.03
C VAL A 331 2.23 4.22 -15.56
N ARG A 332 2.33 3.10 -16.30
CA ARG A 332 2.26 3.10 -17.76
C ARG A 332 0.93 3.67 -18.28
N ARG A 333 -0.19 3.28 -17.67
CA ARG A 333 -1.53 3.79 -17.99
C ARG A 333 -1.69 5.28 -17.70
N ILE A 334 -1.10 5.76 -16.61
CA ILE A 334 -1.03 7.19 -16.31
C ILE A 334 -0.27 7.93 -17.43
N ALA A 335 0.88 7.39 -17.85
CA ALA A 335 1.67 7.96 -18.95
C ALA A 335 0.94 7.92 -20.30
N GLU A 336 0.06 6.92 -20.51
CA GLU A 336 -0.81 6.79 -21.69
C GLU A 336 -2.08 7.66 -21.62
N GLY A 337 -2.38 8.27 -20.48
CA GLY A 337 -3.61 9.04 -20.25
C GLY A 337 -4.87 8.18 -20.11
N LYS A 338 -4.71 6.89 -19.77
CA LYS A 338 -5.82 5.96 -19.47
C LYS A 338 -6.28 6.08 -18.02
N GLN A 339 -5.33 6.19 -17.10
CA GLN A 339 -5.57 6.42 -15.68
C GLN A 339 -5.22 7.88 -15.34
N THR A 340 -6.03 8.57 -14.53
CA THR A 340 -5.80 9.99 -14.24
C THR A 340 -4.68 10.19 -13.25
N PHE A 341 -4.69 9.41 -12.16
CA PHE A 341 -3.64 9.44 -11.15
C PHE A 341 -3.63 8.15 -10.33
N SER A 342 -2.56 7.95 -9.56
CA SER A 342 -2.45 6.93 -8.53
C SER A 342 -1.74 7.49 -7.30
N ILE A 343 -1.95 6.88 -6.14
CA ILE A 343 -1.21 7.18 -4.92
C ILE A 343 -0.03 6.22 -4.79
N PHE A 344 1.17 6.75 -4.83
CA PHE A 344 2.43 6.03 -4.66
C PHE A 344 2.78 5.88 -3.18
N MET A 345 3.11 4.65 -2.79
CA MET A 345 3.60 4.29 -1.46
C MET A 345 4.97 3.64 -1.65
N ASP A 346 6.03 4.36 -1.30
CA ASP A 346 7.40 3.90 -1.54
C ASP A 346 7.84 2.92 -0.46
N GLN A 347 7.75 1.61 -0.70
CA GLN A 347 8.16 0.59 0.28
C GLN A 347 9.60 0.75 0.78
N ARG A 348 10.46 1.45 0.04
CA ARG A 348 11.82 1.78 0.51
C ARG A 348 11.79 2.73 1.69
N GLU A 349 10.90 3.73 1.66
CA GLU A 349 10.68 4.69 2.76
C GLU A 349 10.07 4.01 3.97
N LEU A 350 9.13 3.07 3.77
CA LEU A 350 8.54 2.31 4.86
C LEU A 350 9.58 1.43 5.57
N ALA A 351 10.43 0.75 4.80
CA ALA A 351 11.53 -0.05 5.32
C ALA A 351 12.59 0.81 6.01
N ASP A 352 12.99 1.95 5.42
CA ASP A 352 13.92 2.93 5.99
C ASP A 352 13.43 3.42 7.36
N GLN A 353 12.16 3.83 7.42
CA GLN A 353 11.58 4.32 8.66
C GLN A 353 11.46 3.22 9.73
N CYS A 354 11.14 1.98 9.31
CA CYS A 354 11.07 0.84 10.22
C CYS A 354 12.44 0.51 10.81
N GLU A 355 13.48 0.47 9.97
CA GLU A 355 14.87 0.29 10.39
C GLU A 355 15.27 1.40 11.37
N GLU A 356 15.01 2.67 11.04
CA GLU A 356 15.38 3.79 11.89
C GLU A 356 14.72 3.69 13.26
N MET A 357 13.45 3.27 13.32
CA MET A 357 12.76 3.03 14.60
C MET A 357 13.43 1.93 15.43
N VAL A 358 13.82 0.82 14.80
CA VAL A 358 14.55 -0.27 15.48
C VAL A 358 15.88 0.26 16.00
N ASN A 359 16.66 0.91 15.14
CA ASN A 359 18.00 1.40 15.45
C ASN A 359 17.99 2.43 16.59
N ILE A 360 17.09 3.41 16.53
CA ILE A 360 16.92 4.39 17.60
C ILE A 360 16.46 3.71 18.90
N TYR A 361 15.56 2.73 18.84
CA TYR A 361 15.15 2.03 20.05
C TYR A 361 16.30 1.25 20.70
N LEU A 362 17.15 0.60 19.91
CA LEU A 362 18.24 -0.23 20.42
C LEU A 362 19.45 0.59 20.87
N HIS A 363 19.75 1.69 20.19
CA HIS A 363 21.02 2.41 20.34
C HIS A 363 20.90 3.91 20.53
N GLY A 364 19.71 4.48 20.34
CA GLY A 364 19.44 5.90 20.48
C GLY A 364 19.45 6.37 21.94
N GLU A 365 19.67 7.68 22.12
CA GLU A 365 19.48 8.34 23.42
C GLU A 365 18.02 8.78 23.63
N ASP A 366 17.25 8.91 22.55
CA ASP A 366 15.87 9.39 22.49
C ASP A 366 14.95 8.29 21.92
N ASP A 367 13.63 8.43 22.11
CA ASP A 367 12.64 7.55 21.46
C ASP A 367 12.56 7.82 19.95
N PRO A 368 12.22 6.81 19.12
CA PRO A 368 11.96 6.98 17.69
C PRO A 368 10.97 8.11 17.35
N GLU A 369 11.18 8.76 16.20
CA GLU A 369 10.22 9.75 15.68
C GLU A 369 8.90 9.06 15.30
N VAL A 370 7.79 9.70 15.65
CA VAL A 370 6.43 9.30 15.31
C VAL A 370 5.62 10.57 15.03
N ASN A 371 4.64 10.47 14.13
CA ASN A 371 3.87 11.62 13.66
C ASN A 371 2.35 11.49 13.90
N ASP A 372 1.89 10.36 14.47
CA ASP A 372 0.51 10.14 14.89
C ASP A 372 0.43 9.50 16.29
N TYR A 373 -0.43 10.08 17.14
CA TYR A 373 -0.67 9.64 18.53
C TYR A 373 -2.17 9.47 18.84
N GLU A 374 -3.02 9.44 17.83
CA GLU A 374 -4.47 9.58 18.03
C GLU A 374 -5.28 8.55 17.22
N GLN A 375 -4.84 8.19 16.02
CA GLN A 375 -5.67 7.43 15.08
C GLN A 375 -5.65 5.92 15.32
N TYR A 376 -4.53 5.37 15.78
CA TYR A 376 -4.30 3.93 15.82
C TYR A 376 -4.54 3.34 17.22
N ASP A 377 -5.80 3.31 17.62
CA ASP A 377 -6.26 2.50 18.76
C ASP A 377 -6.33 1.02 18.36
N ASN A 378 -5.47 0.20 18.96
CA ASN A 378 -5.44 -1.22 18.67
C ASN A 378 -6.43 -2.05 19.52
N GLY A 379 -7.30 -1.39 20.28
CA GLY A 379 -8.28 -1.99 21.19
C GLY A 379 -7.81 -2.10 22.64
N ILE A 380 -6.52 -1.87 22.92
CA ILE A 380 -5.94 -1.82 24.28
C ILE A 380 -5.38 -0.44 24.60
N LYS A 381 -4.67 0.16 23.64
CA LYS A 381 -4.09 1.50 23.76
C LYS A 381 -3.93 2.11 22.36
N ILE A 382 -3.80 3.43 22.31
CA ILE A 382 -3.34 4.10 21.10
C ILE A 382 -1.84 3.84 20.93
N ILE A 383 -1.43 3.46 19.73
CA ILE A 383 -0.04 3.16 19.38
C ILE A 383 0.62 4.40 18.78
N ALA A 384 1.79 4.74 19.30
CA ALA A 384 2.65 5.76 18.71
C ALA A 384 3.05 5.29 17.31
N SER A 385 2.64 6.02 16.30
CA SER A 385 2.70 5.57 14.91
C SER A 385 3.42 6.58 14.03
N TYR A 386 4.15 6.07 13.04
CA TYR A 386 4.68 6.89 11.97
C TYR A 386 3.98 6.53 10.66
N LEU A 387 3.36 7.53 10.06
CA LEU A 387 2.74 7.45 8.76
C LEU A 387 3.72 8.02 7.74
N CYS A 388 4.31 7.15 6.92
CA CYS A 388 5.08 7.54 5.74
C CYS A 388 4.19 8.34 4.79
N GLU A 389 4.75 9.30 4.07
CA GLU A 389 3.96 10.21 3.24
C GLU A 389 3.75 9.62 1.83
N PRO A 390 2.52 9.21 1.45
CA PRO A 390 2.26 8.78 0.09
C PRO A 390 2.41 9.97 -0.87
N GLN A 391 2.70 9.67 -2.14
CA GLN A 391 2.86 10.70 -3.17
C GLN A 391 1.78 10.56 -4.24
N LEU A 392 1.17 11.67 -4.63
CA LEU A 392 0.29 11.68 -5.79
C LEU A 392 1.11 11.57 -7.07
N ILE A 393 0.80 10.59 -7.91
CA ILE A 393 1.42 10.40 -9.23
C ILE A 393 0.38 10.57 -10.33
N ASP A 394 0.66 11.45 -11.29
CA ASP A 394 -0.15 11.72 -12.46
C ASP A 394 0.72 11.89 -13.72
N SER A 395 0.08 12.24 -14.83
CA SER A 395 0.78 12.42 -16.11
C SER A 395 1.83 13.53 -16.12
N GLU A 396 1.78 14.47 -15.16
CA GLU A 396 2.72 15.59 -15.07
C GLU A 396 3.99 15.22 -14.29
N ASN A 397 3.95 14.20 -13.42
CA ASN A 397 5.05 13.91 -12.51
C ASN A 397 5.51 12.43 -12.43
N TYR A 398 4.90 11.50 -13.17
CA TYR A 398 5.26 10.07 -13.12
C TYR A 398 6.74 9.78 -13.42
N GLU A 399 7.44 10.67 -14.14
CA GLU A 399 8.89 10.56 -14.39
C GLU A 399 9.72 10.53 -13.09
N ILE A 400 9.19 11.03 -11.96
CA ILE A 400 9.84 10.93 -10.64
C ILE A 400 10.13 9.48 -10.26
N LEU A 401 9.24 8.54 -10.61
CA LEU A 401 9.42 7.11 -10.32
C LEU A 401 10.56 6.48 -11.14
N ILE A 402 10.95 7.13 -12.25
CA ILE A 402 12.12 6.74 -13.04
C ILE A 402 13.37 7.41 -12.46
N ASP A 403 13.29 8.71 -12.19
CA ASP A 403 14.41 9.51 -11.70
C ASP A 403 14.91 9.06 -10.31
N ASN A 404 14.01 8.59 -9.45
CA ASN A 404 14.34 8.03 -8.14
C ASN A 404 14.73 6.54 -8.19
N GLY A 405 14.77 5.94 -9.38
CA GLY A 405 15.16 4.56 -9.63
C GLY A 405 14.18 3.50 -9.13
N TYR A 406 12.92 3.86 -8.83
CA TYR A 406 11.89 2.88 -8.47
C TYR A 406 11.48 2.01 -9.66
N TYR A 407 11.43 2.61 -10.85
CA TYR A 407 11.25 1.95 -12.14
C TYR A 407 12.34 2.35 -13.13
N THR A 408 12.60 1.47 -14.09
CA THR A 408 13.34 1.80 -15.30
C THR A 408 12.43 2.44 -16.34
N GLU A 409 13.03 3.16 -17.29
CA GLU A 409 12.30 3.80 -18.38
C GLU A 409 11.46 2.81 -19.21
N ASP A 410 12.01 1.62 -19.49
CA ASP A 410 11.35 0.59 -20.28
C ASP A 410 10.16 -0.07 -19.57
N GLU A 411 10.16 -0.07 -18.22
CA GLU A 411 9.08 -0.63 -17.40
C GLU A 411 7.83 0.25 -17.44
N VAL A 412 7.95 1.58 -17.44
CA VAL A 412 6.76 2.43 -17.22
C VAL A 412 6.43 3.39 -18.35
N LYS A 413 7.23 3.46 -19.43
CA LYS A 413 6.87 4.31 -20.56
C LYS A 413 5.81 3.67 -21.48
N PRO A 414 4.95 4.50 -22.11
CA PRO A 414 3.98 4.04 -23.08
C PRO A 414 4.61 3.18 -24.16
N LEU A 415 3.99 2.03 -24.44
CA LEU A 415 4.45 1.19 -25.55
C LEU A 415 4.18 1.93 -26.86
N ALA A 416 5.17 1.95 -27.75
CA ALA A 416 5.02 2.56 -29.05
C ALA A 416 3.81 1.93 -29.77
N THR A 417 2.77 2.73 -30.02
CA THR A 417 1.60 2.27 -30.77
C THR A 417 2.09 1.75 -32.13
N PRO A 418 1.81 0.50 -32.51
CA PRO A 418 2.22 0.02 -33.82
C PRO A 418 1.59 0.94 -34.86
N THR A 419 2.43 1.66 -35.60
CA THR A 419 1.96 2.46 -36.74
C THR A 419 1.21 1.49 -37.67
N PRO A 420 -0.06 1.73 -38.00
CA PRO A 420 -0.79 0.86 -38.90
C PRO A 420 -0.01 0.78 -40.20
N THR A 421 0.53 -0.39 -40.49
CA THR A 421 1.15 -0.66 -41.79
C THR A 421 0.02 -0.60 -42.79
N GLU A 422 0.00 0.43 -43.64
CA GLU A 422 -0.99 0.53 -44.71
C GLU A 422 -0.94 -0.76 -45.52
N GLU A 423 -2.01 -1.56 -45.48
CA GLU A 423 -2.13 -2.71 -46.36
C GLU A 423 -2.11 -2.20 -47.81
N PRO A 424 -1.31 -2.81 -48.71
CA PRO A 424 -1.26 -2.39 -50.09
C PRO A 424 -2.63 -2.60 -50.73
N VAL A 425 -3.29 -1.47 -51.07
CA VAL A 425 -4.54 -1.45 -51.83
C VAL A 425 -4.34 -2.24 -53.13
N THR A 426 -4.98 -3.41 -53.20
CA THR A 426 -5.05 -4.19 -54.45
C THR A 426 -6.06 -3.50 -55.37
N PRO A 427 -5.69 -3.10 -56.60
CA PRO A 427 -6.63 -2.41 -57.48
C PRO A 427 -7.74 -3.35 -57.94
N THR A 428 -8.99 -2.94 -57.71
CA THR A 428 -10.20 -3.61 -58.20
C THR A 428 -10.20 -3.66 -59.74
N PRO A 429 -10.37 -4.82 -60.38
CA PRO A 429 -10.48 -4.90 -61.84
C PRO A 429 -11.82 -4.33 -62.32
N THR A 430 -11.74 -3.48 -63.35
CA THR A 430 -12.89 -2.87 -64.04
C THR A 430 -13.66 -3.91 -64.85
N ASP A 431 -14.96 -4.00 -64.62
CA ASP A 431 -15.91 -4.84 -65.37
C ASP A 431 -15.96 -4.46 -66.86
N ALA A 432 -15.81 -5.46 -67.73
CA ALA A 432 -16.18 -5.39 -69.14
C ALA A 432 -17.08 -6.58 -69.48
N ALA A 433 -18.23 -6.27 -70.09
CA ALA A 433 -19.39 -7.14 -70.25
C ALA A 433 -19.26 -8.26 -71.32
N GLY A 434 -19.86 -9.42 -71.00
CA GLY A 434 -20.57 -10.33 -71.93
C GLY A 434 -19.93 -11.71 -72.20
N PRO A 435 -20.71 -12.72 -72.64
CA PRO A 435 -21.90 -13.26 -71.99
C PRO A 435 -21.91 -14.81 -71.84
N THR A 436 -22.78 -15.30 -70.95
CA THR A 436 -23.41 -16.65 -70.89
C THR A 436 -22.53 -17.90 -70.70
N GLU A 437 -22.73 -18.63 -69.60
CA GLU A 437 -23.45 -19.92 -69.63
C GLU A 437 -23.86 -20.38 -68.21
N THR A 438 -25.02 -21.04 -68.17
CA THR A 438 -25.77 -21.45 -66.99
C THR A 438 -25.37 -22.84 -66.52
N VAL A 439 -24.95 -23.03 -65.26
CA VAL A 439 -25.16 -24.30 -64.52
C VAL A 439 -25.26 -24.03 -63.01
N THR A 440 -26.42 -24.33 -62.42
CA THR A 440 -26.56 -24.67 -60.99
C THR A 440 -26.33 -26.19 -60.84
N PRO A 441 -25.76 -26.72 -59.75
CA PRO A 441 -26.60 -26.96 -58.57
C PRO A 441 -25.92 -26.81 -57.18
N SER A 442 -26.83 -26.63 -56.23
CA SER A 442 -26.86 -26.84 -54.76
C SER A 442 -25.92 -27.87 -54.07
N PRO A 443 -25.91 -27.87 -52.70
CA PRO A 443 -24.76 -28.12 -51.82
C PRO A 443 -24.70 -29.56 -51.27
N THR A 444 -23.59 -29.94 -50.62
CA THR A 444 -23.59 -31.01 -49.61
C THR A 444 -22.43 -30.84 -48.62
N GLU A 445 -22.78 -31.10 -47.36
CA GLU A 445 -21.98 -31.26 -46.14
C GLU A 445 -20.76 -32.21 -46.29
N THR A 446 -19.81 -32.14 -45.36
CA THR A 446 -19.52 -33.19 -44.34
C THR A 446 -18.05 -33.20 -43.89
N ALA A 447 -17.88 -33.28 -42.57
CA ALA A 447 -16.81 -33.92 -41.78
C ALA A 447 -15.38 -33.36 -41.74
N GLU A 448 -15.04 -32.88 -40.54
CA GLU A 448 -14.17 -33.56 -39.58
C GLU A 448 -12.78 -34.01 -40.06
N SER A 449 -11.74 -33.39 -39.49
CA SER A 449 -10.48 -34.06 -39.18
C SER A 449 -9.70 -33.27 -38.13
N THR A 450 -9.60 -33.89 -36.96
CA THR A 450 -8.58 -33.67 -35.93
C THR A 450 -7.17 -33.68 -36.50
N GLU A 451 -6.29 -32.76 -36.08
CA GLU A 451 -4.87 -33.07 -35.85
C GLU A 451 -4.32 -32.23 -34.69
N THR A 452 -3.75 -32.96 -33.73
CA THR A 452 -3.02 -32.48 -32.56
C THR A 452 -1.56 -32.28 -32.97
N VAL A 453 -0.96 -31.12 -32.70
CA VAL A 453 0.51 -30.96 -32.72
C VAL A 453 0.94 -30.03 -31.58
N THR A 454 1.66 -30.61 -30.62
CA THR A 454 2.47 -29.94 -29.61
C THR A 454 3.74 -29.37 -30.23
N PRO A 455 4.30 -28.25 -29.71
CA PRO A 455 5.75 -28.09 -29.73
C PRO A 455 6.34 -27.80 -28.34
N THR A 456 7.46 -28.47 -28.07
CA THR A 456 8.42 -28.26 -26.97
C THR A 456 9.33 -27.04 -27.29
N PRO A 457 9.80 -26.27 -26.28
CA PRO A 457 10.52 -25.00 -26.50
C PRO A 457 12.04 -25.16 -26.70
N GLU A 458 12.63 -24.25 -27.47
CA GLU A 458 14.09 -24.03 -27.57
C GLU A 458 14.55 -23.01 -26.51
N GLN A 459 15.52 -23.40 -25.69
CA GLN A 459 16.27 -22.52 -24.80
C GLN A 459 17.35 -21.74 -25.58
N LYS A 460 17.51 -20.45 -25.26
CA LYS A 460 18.72 -19.68 -25.57
C LYS A 460 19.36 -19.21 -24.27
N ASP A 461 20.62 -19.60 -24.09
CA ASP A 461 21.54 -19.09 -23.07
C ASP A 461 21.90 -17.63 -23.34
N GLU A 462 21.72 -16.76 -22.33
CA GLU A 462 22.37 -15.44 -22.28
C GLU A 462 23.22 -15.27 -21.02
N LYS A 463 24.40 -14.69 -21.24
CA LYS A 463 25.50 -14.58 -20.28
C LYS A 463 25.31 -13.38 -19.36
N LYS A 464 25.41 -13.64 -18.06
CA LYS A 464 25.49 -12.70 -16.94
C LYS A 464 26.63 -11.67 -17.14
N ALA A 465 26.29 -10.39 -17.10
CA ALA A 465 27.24 -9.28 -16.99
C ALA A 465 27.16 -8.67 -15.59
N THR A 466 28.31 -8.52 -14.92
CA THR A 466 28.45 -7.94 -13.59
C THR A 466 28.49 -6.40 -13.67
N PRO A 467 27.74 -5.65 -12.84
CA PRO A 467 27.89 -4.20 -12.78
C PRO A 467 29.07 -3.78 -11.89
N THR A 468 29.74 -2.70 -12.31
CA THR A 468 30.86 -2.04 -11.62
C THR A 468 30.30 -0.91 -10.74
N PRO A 469 30.81 -0.67 -9.52
CA PRO A 469 30.27 0.34 -8.61
C PRO A 469 30.53 1.78 -9.12
N LYS A 470 29.53 2.65 -8.96
CA LYS A 470 29.62 4.11 -9.19
C LYS A 470 29.62 4.88 -7.85
N PRO A 471 30.22 6.08 -7.81
CA PRO A 471 30.62 6.73 -6.56
C PRO A 471 29.49 7.46 -5.81
N LYS A 472 29.55 7.39 -4.47
CA LYS A 472 28.77 8.15 -3.47
C LYS A 472 28.74 9.66 -3.77
N VAL A 473 27.54 10.25 -3.81
CA VAL A 473 27.32 11.71 -3.69
C VAL A 473 26.81 11.98 -2.28
N THR A 474 27.68 12.53 -1.43
CA THR A 474 27.30 12.98 -0.09
C THR A 474 26.65 14.36 -0.20
N LEU A 475 25.33 14.45 0.03
CA LEU A 475 24.65 15.72 0.17
C LEU A 475 24.97 16.33 1.54
N LYS A 476 25.50 17.57 1.53
CA LYS A 476 25.81 18.33 2.74
C LYS A 476 24.52 18.82 3.42
N LYS A 477 24.42 18.52 4.70
CA LYS A 477 23.45 19.08 5.67
C LYS A 477 23.40 20.61 5.56
N SER A 478 22.22 21.16 5.27
CA SER A 478 21.93 22.59 5.29
C SER A 478 21.64 23.03 6.72
N GLU A 479 22.53 23.83 7.32
CA GLU A 479 22.29 24.50 8.60
C GLU A 479 21.13 25.50 8.47
N LYS A 480 20.02 25.24 9.18
CA LYS A 480 18.95 26.24 9.39
C LYS A 480 19.51 27.40 10.23
N SER A 481 19.65 28.56 9.59
CA SER A 481 19.91 29.83 10.26
C SER A 481 18.68 30.20 11.10
N LYS A 482 18.90 30.37 12.41
CA LYS A 482 17.98 31.08 13.30
C LYS A 482 17.83 32.53 12.84
N ASN A 483 16.60 32.97 12.62
CA ASN A 483 16.13 34.30 13.02
C ASN A 483 14.61 34.34 13.08
#